data_AF-S8DU83-F1
#
_entry.id   AF-S8DU83-F1
#
_cell.length_a   1.000
_cell.length_b   1.000
_cell.length_c   1.000
_cell.angle_alpha   90.00
_cell.angle_beta   90.00
_cell.angle_gamma   90.00
#
_symmetry.space_group_name_H-M   'P 1'
#
loop_
_entity.id
_entity.type
_entity.pdbx_description
1 polymer ?
#
loop_
_entity_poly.entity_id
_entity_poly.type
_entity_poly.pdbx_seq_one_letter_code
_entity_poly.pdbx_strand_id
1 'polypeptide(L)'
;MRASAETLSRFINVLILDTTNLMNTMLSDLAQIHGIEQAMADTEGWNAQPPQDRHDRESALLTFQLHTPRDVHLAGSALEVLSALTREIKEPFLSPEIAERLAAMLNHILDALVGPACQNLAVHDPEKYRWDPKATLGTVIEVYLNLSAEGQFVRAVAADRENYRKELFERTYGIGKRRHIRGDAELEAWLVFVSRVEEKRVVLELEAEPHGISGG
;
A
#
# COMPACT_ATOMS: atom_id res chain seq x y z
N MET A 1 6.14 32.40 -7.41
CA MET A 1 6.75 31.05 -7.30
C MET A 1 6.68 30.42 -5.91
N ARG A 2 6.78 31.15 -4.78
CA ARG A 2 6.66 30.51 -3.43
C ARG A 2 5.25 29.99 -3.09
N ALA A 3 4.19 30.74 -3.42
CA ALA A 3 2.81 30.34 -3.14
C ALA A 3 2.35 29.08 -3.90
N SER A 4 2.89 28.83 -5.11
CA SER A 4 2.58 27.63 -5.89
C SER A 4 3.22 26.37 -5.32
N ALA A 5 4.43 26.48 -4.76
CA ALA A 5 5.11 25.35 -4.12
C ALA A 5 4.39 24.91 -2.83
N GLU A 6 3.97 25.85 -1.97
CA GLU A 6 3.21 25.54 -0.76
C GLU A 6 1.85 24.90 -1.07
N THR A 7 1.16 25.41 -2.10
CA THR A 7 -0.12 24.85 -2.56
C THR A 7 0.05 23.42 -3.05
N LEU A 8 1.13 23.15 -3.80
CA LEU A 8 1.45 21.81 -4.29
C LEU A 8 1.81 20.85 -3.16
N SER A 9 2.64 21.27 -2.20
CA SER A 9 2.95 20.45 -1.01
C SER A 9 1.71 20.10 -0.20
N ARG A 10 0.77 21.05 -0.03
CA ARG A 10 -0.51 20.80 0.62
C ARG A 10 -1.34 19.78 -0.16
N PHE A 11 -1.43 19.95 -1.48
CA PHE A 11 -2.13 19.02 -2.35
C PHE A 11 -1.56 17.60 -2.26
N ILE A 12 -0.24 17.44 -2.30
CA ILE A 12 0.42 16.13 -2.16
C ILE A 12 0.14 15.50 -0.80
N ASN A 13 0.17 16.29 0.27
CA ASN A 13 -0.16 15.78 1.61
C ASN A 13 -1.60 15.27 1.69
N VAL A 14 -2.55 15.99 1.11
CA VAL A 14 -3.95 15.54 1.02
C VAL A 14 -4.04 14.28 0.16
N LEU A 15 -3.35 14.24 -0.99
CA LEU A 15 -3.35 13.08 -1.87
C LEU A 15 -2.80 11.81 -1.18
N ILE A 16 -1.70 11.92 -0.44
CA ILE A 16 -1.13 10.80 0.34
C ILE A 16 -2.14 10.33 1.39
N LEU A 17 -2.73 11.25 2.15
CA LEU A 17 -3.72 10.92 3.17
C LEU A 17 -4.96 10.24 2.58
N ASP A 18 -5.53 10.82 1.53
CA ASP A 18 -6.73 10.32 0.87
C ASP A 18 -6.47 8.95 0.23
N THR A 19 -5.32 8.76 -0.41
CA THR A 19 -4.92 7.46 -0.97
C THR A 19 -4.81 6.40 0.13
N THR A 20 -4.18 6.73 1.26
CA THR A 20 -4.07 5.82 2.41
C THR A 20 -5.45 5.42 2.93
N ASN A 21 -6.33 6.40 3.15
CA ASN A 21 -7.67 6.16 3.68
C ASN A 21 -8.51 5.33 2.71
N LEU A 22 -8.52 5.69 1.43
CA LEU A 22 -9.26 4.96 0.41
C LEU A 22 -8.79 3.51 0.30
N MET A 23 -7.47 3.27 0.25
CA MET A 23 -6.88 1.93 0.21
C MET A 23 -7.27 1.10 1.43
N ASN A 24 -7.23 1.68 2.63
CA ASN A 24 -7.63 0.99 3.85
C ASN A 24 -9.13 0.63 3.86
N THR A 25 -9.98 1.59 3.51
CA THR A 25 -11.43 1.37 3.43
C THR A 25 -11.76 0.29 2.41
N MET A 26 -11.25 0.39 1.18
CA MET A 26 -11.59 -0.59 0.14
C MET A 26 -11.11 -2.00 0.48
N LEU A 27 -9.92 -2.17 1.06
CA LEU A 27 -9.41 -3.49 1.46
C LEU A 27 -10.18 -4.05 2.66
N SER A 28 -10.56 -3.20 3.61
CA SER A 28 -11.40 -3.58 4.75
C SER A 28 -12.77 -4.05 4.28
N ASP A 29 -13.44 -3.30 3.41
CA ASP A 29 -14.78 -3.64 2.93
C ASP A 29 -14.76 -4.94 2.12
N LEU A 30 -13.78 -5.10 1.23
CA LEU A 30 -13.60 -6.35 0.50
C LEU A 30 -13.38 -7.53 1.47
N ALA A 31 -12.62 -7.35 2.55
CA ALA A 31 -12.41 -8.39 3.55
C ALA A 31 -13.69 -8.72 4.33
N GLN A 32 -14.54 -7.73 4.64
CA GLN A 32 -15.86 -7.96 5.24
C GLN A 32 -16.78 -8.75 4.29
N ILE A 33 -16.83 -8.35 3.02
CA ILE A 33 -17.59 -9.06 1.98
C ILE A 33 -17.12 -10.51 1.89
N HIS A 34 -15.81 -10.74 1.74
CA HIS A 34 -15.22 -12.08 1.70
C HIS A 34 -15.61 -12.91 2.93
N GLY A 35 -15.47 -12.36 4.13
CA GLY A 35 -15.77 -13.07 5.38
C GLY A 35 -17.25 -13.45 5.51
N ILE A 36 -18.17 -12.58 5.08
CA ILE A 36 -19.61 -12.90 5.09
C ILE A 36 -19.93 -13.94 4.01
N GLU A 37 -19.42 -13.78 2.79
CA GLU A 37 -19.65 -14.72 1.68
C GLU A 37 -19.10 -16.13 1.99
N GLN A 38 -17.92 -16.23 2.61
CA GLN A 38 -17.36 -17.51 3.08
C GLN A 38 -18.25 -18.17 4.16
N ALA A 39 -18.76 -17.38 5.10
CA ALA A 39 -19.65 -17.91 6.13
C ALA A 39 -21.00 -18.37 5.56
N MET A 40 -21.51 -17.70 4.52
CA MET A 40 -22.73 -18.12 3.82
C MET A 40 -22.52 -19.38 2.97
N ALA A 41 -21.29 -19.60 2.46
CA ALA A 41 -20.94 -20.79 1.72
C ALA A 41 -20.96 -22.07 2.59
N ASP A 42 -20.62 -21.96 3.88
CA ASP A 42 -20.87 -23.01 4.88
C ASP A 42 -22.35 -23.03 5.28
N THR A 43 -23.18 -23.72 4.49
CA THR A 43 -24.64 -23.74 4.69
C THR A 43 -25.05 -24.33 6.06
N GLU A 44 -24.30 -25.29 6.58
CA GLU A 44 -24.59 -25.90 7.88
C GLU A 44 -24.28 -24.92 9.02
N GLY A 45 -23.06 -24.36 9.03
CA GLY A 45 -22.64 -23.37 10.01
C GLY A 45 -23.43 -22.06 9.91
N TRP A 46 -23.86 -21.66 8.71
CA TRP A 46 -24.74 -20.52 8.50
C TRP A 46 -26.11 -20.76 9.15
N ASN A 47 -26.78 -21.86 8.82
CA ASN A 47 -28.13 -22.14 9.32
C ASN A 47 -28.20 -22.44 10.82
N ALA A 48 -27.08 -22.80 11.44
CA ALA A 48 -26.97 -22.95 12.89
C ALA A 48 -26.98 -21.61 13.66
N GLN A 49 -26.72 -20.47 12.98
CA GLN A 49 -26.72 -19.16 13.60
C GLN A 49 -28.14 -18.65 13.89
N PRO A 50 -28.33 -17.79 14.91
CA PRO A 50 -29.61 -17.13 15.16
C PRO A 50 -30.14 -16.39 13.93
N PRO A 51 -31.47 -16.43 13.66
CA PRO A 51 -32.05 -15.74 12.51
C PRO A 51 -31.75 -14.23 12.45
N GLN A 52 -31.65 -13.57 13.61
CA GLN A 52 -31.33 -12.15 13.68
C GLN A 52 -29.89 -11.88 13.21
N ASP A 53 -28.92 -12.65 13.71
CA ASP A 53 -27.50 -12.48 13.33
C ASP A 53 -27.29 -12.68 11.83
N ARG A 54 -27.99 -13.66 11.23
CA ARG A 54 -27.97 -13.85 9.78
C ARG A 54 -28.53 -12.65 9.03
N HIS A 55 -29.68 -12.12 9.47
CA HIS A 55 -30.31 -10.97 8.85
C HIS A 55 -29.41 -9.72 8.90
N ASP A 56 -28.78 -9.47 10.05
CA ASP A 56 -27.88 -8.33 10.24
C ASP A 56 -26.65 -8.45 9.33
N ARG A 57 -26.07 -9.65 9.20
CA ARG A 57 -24.94 -9.91 8.30
C ARG A 57 -25.31 -9.81 6.82
N GLU A 58 -26.48 -10.28 6.42
CA GLU A 58 -27.00 -10.13 5.04
C GLU A 58 -27.23 -8.65 4.70
N SER A 59 -27.77 -7.87 5.63
CA SER A 59 -27.96 -6.42 5.48
C SER A 59 -26.61 -5.67 5.39
N ALA A 60 -25.64 -6.06 6.22
CA ALA A 60 -24.28 -5.51 6.15
C ALA A 60 -23.61 -5.86 4.80
N LEU A 61 -23.74 -7.11 4.34
CA LEU A 61 -23.22 -7.53 3.04
C LEU A 61 -23.81 -6.68 1.91
N LEU A 62 -25.13 -6.51 1.86
CA LEU A 62 -25.77 -5.66 0.85
C LEU A 62 -25.21 -4.23 0.90
N THR A 63 -25.02 -3.69 2.11
CA THR A 63 -24.45 -2.35 2.30
C THR A 63 -23.05 -2.26 1.71
N PHE A 64 -22.12 -3.15 2.08
CA PHE A 64 -20.76 -3.20 1.52
C PHE A 64 -20.78 -3.34 0.00
N GLN A 65 -21.56 -4.29 -0.49
CA GLN A 65 -21.70 -4.57 -1.91
C GLN A 65 -22.17 -3.36 -2.75
N LEU A 66 -22.84 -2.38 -2.16
CA LEU A 66 -23.28 -1.16 -2.83
C LEU A 66 -22.18 -0.08 -2.93
N HIS A 67 -21.35 0.11 -1.91
CA HIS A 67 -20.37 1.21 -1.90
C HIS A 67 -18.94 0.79 -2.29
N THR A 68 -18.53 -0.44 -1.99
CA THR A 68 -17.16 -0.92 -2.26
C THR A 68 -16.70 -0.73 -3.70
N PRO A 69 -17.52 -0.94 -4.76
CA PRO A 69 -17.07 -0.69 -6.14
C PRO A 69 -16.62 0.75 -6.39
N ARG A 70 -17.29 1.73 -5.76
CA ARG A 70 -16.92 3.15 -5.88
C ARG A 70 -15.62 3.44 -5.15
N ASP A 71 -15.43 2.85 -3.96
CA ASP A 71 -14.23 3.09 -3.16
C ASP A 71 -13.00 2.42 -3.78
N VAL A 72 -13.14 1.22 -4.35
CA VAL A 72 -12.09 0.57 -5.15
C VAL A 72 -11.67 1.44 -6.34
N HIS A 73 -12.65 2.00 -7.06
CA HIS A 73 -12.35 2.87 -8.20
C HIS A 73 -11.62 4.15 -7.79
N LEU A 74 -12.05 4.79 -6.70
CA LEU A 74 -11.40 6.00 -6.19
C LEU A 74 -9.99 5.73 -5.67
N ALA A 75 -9.78 4.63 -4.94
CA ALA A 75 -8.47 4.23 -4.44
C ALA A 75 -7.49 3.99 -5.59
N GLY A 76 -7.91 3.24 -6.62
CA GLY A 76 -7.11 3.01 -7.82
C GLY A 76 -6.74 4.31 -8.54
N SER A 77 -7.73 5.19 -8.74
CA SER A 77 -7.52 6.48 -9.41
C SER A 77 -6.57 7.40 -8.63
N ALA A 78 -6.69 7.45 -7.30
CA ALA A 78 -5.80 8.24 -6.45
C ALA A 78 -4.34 7.75 -6.54
N LEU A 79 -4.15 6.43 -6.54
CA LEU A 79 -2.83 5.82 -6.70
C LEU A 79 -2.24 6.06 -8.10
N GLU A 80 -3.05 6.03 -9.15
CA GLU A 80 -2.63 6.37 -10.52
C GLU A 80 -2.19 7.85 -10.63
N VAL A 81 -2.93 8.78 -10.03
CA VAL A 81 -2.55 10.20 -9.97
C VAL A 81 -1.22 10.35 -9.23
N LEU A 82 -1.04 9.68 -8.10
CA LEU A 82 0.22 9.69 -7.36
C LEU A 82 1.39 9.15 -8.20
N SER A 83 1.18 8.05 -8.92
CA SER A 83 2.19 7.48 -9.81
C SER A 83 2.58 8.44 -10.93
N ALA A 84 1.59 9.07 -11.57
CA ALA A 84 1.84 10.07 -12.61
C ALA A 84 2.62 11.26 -12.06
N LEU A 85 2.25 11.80 -10.89
CA LEU A 85 2.94 12.95 -10.30
C LEU A 85 4.38 12.61 -9.90
N THR A 86 4.63 11.46 -9.28
CA THR A 86 5.99 11.04 -8.90
C THR A 86 6.90 10.79 -10.10
N ARG A 87 6.33 10.46 -11.25
CA ARG A 87 7.07 10.37 -12.52
C ARG A 87 7.43 11.73 -13.09
N GLU A 88 6.48 12.67 -13.11
CA GLU A 88 6.62 13.96 -13.80
C GLU A 88 7.35 15.03 -12.97
N ILE A 89 7.12 15.08 -11.66
CA ILE A 89 7.66 16.12 -10.77
C ILE A 89 8.14 15.54 -9.44
N LYS A 90 9.43 15.22 -9.36
CA LYS A 90 10.01 14.53 -8.20
C LYS A 90 10.23 15.43 -7.00
N GLU A 91 10.72 16.65 -7.23
CA GLU A 91 11.23 17.55 -6.18
C GLU A 91 10.27 17.75 -5.00
N PRO A 92 8.94 17.91 -5.20
CA PRO A 92 8.00 18.04 -4.08
C PRO A 92 7.97 16.81 -3.15
N PHE A 93 8.12 15.61 -3.72
CA PHE A 93 8.10 14.35 -2.97
C PHE A 93 9.39 14.07 -2.20
N LEU A 94 10.45 14.85 -2.45
CA LEU A 94 11.75 14.68 -1.82
C LEU A 94 11.94 15.59 -0.60
N SER A 95 11.03 16.53 -0.36
CA SER A 95 11.02 17.29 0.90
C SER A 95 10.90 16.33 2.10
N PRO A 96 11.67 16.51 3.20
CA PRO A 96 11.77 15.50 4.26
C PRO A 96 10.41 15.03 4.78
N GLU A 97 9.50 15.96 5.07
CA GLU A 97 8.17 15.63 5.59
C GLU A 97 7.32 14.83 4.59
N ILE A 98 7.34 15.19 3.30
CA ILE A 98 6.54 14.49 2.28
C ILE A 98 7.16 13.13 1.98
N ALA A 99 8.49 13.04 1.90
CA ALA A 99 9.20 11.79 1.66
C ALA A 99 8.90 10.76 2.75
N GLU A 100 8.94 11.18 4.03
CA GLU A 100 8.60 10.33 5.18
C GLU A 100 7.15 9.85 5.14
N ARG A 101 6.19 10.75 4.90
CA ARG A 101 4.76 10.39 4.80
C ARG A 101 4.48 9.47 3.62
N LEU A 102 5.08 9.74 2.47
CA LEU A 102 4.94 8.92 1.26
C LEU A 102 5.52 7.52 1.50
N ALA A 103 6.71 7.43 2.07
CA ALA A 103 7.36 6.16 2.39
C ALA A 103 6.50 5.33 3.36
N ALA A 104 6.01 5.94 4.44
CA ALA A 104 5.14 5.28 5.41
C ALA A 104 3.85 4.76 4.77
N MET A 105 3.17 5.60 3.97
CA MET A 105 1.98 5.19 3.23
C MET A 105 2.28 4.01 2.29
N LEU A 106 3.34 4.09 1.49
CA LEU A 106 3.64 3.05 0.51
C LEU A 106 4.00 1.74 1.19
N ASN A 107 4.78 1.78 2.28
CA ASN A 107 5.16 0.58 3.04
C ASN A 107 3.92 -0.09 3.65
N HIS A 108 3.01 0.70 4.20
CA HIS A 108 1.72 0.23 4.73
C HIS A 108 0.84 -0.41 3.65
N ILE A 109 0.68 0.25 2.50
CA ILE A 109 -0.07 -0.30 1.36
C ILE A 109 0.59 -1.58 0.84
N LEU A 110 1.91 -1.61 0.74
CA LEU A 110 2.66 -2.78 0.26
C LEU A 110 2.39 -3.98 1.15
N ASP A 111 2.46 -3.80 2.48
CA ASP A 111 2.13 -4.86 3.44
C ASP A 111 0.70 -5.36 3.27
N ALA A 112 -0.27 -4.46 3.11
CA ALA A 112 -1.66 -4.85 2.91
C ALA A 112 -1.86 -5.71 1.64
N LEU A 113 -1.19 -5.35 0.53
CA LEU A 113 -1.32 -6.03 -0.77
C LEU A 113 -0.57 -7.36 -0.85
N VAL A 114 0.64 -7.43 -0.29
CA VAL A 114 1.48 -8.63 -0.37
C VAL A 114 1.33 -9.52 0.86
N GLY A 115 0.75 -9.02 1.94
CA GLY A 115 0.44 -9.73 3.16
C GLY A 115 -0.75 -10.68 3.05
N PRO A 116 -1.04 -11.47 4.11
CA PRO A 116 -2.11 -12.47 4.09
C PRO A 116 -3.50 -11.85 3.89
N ALA A 117 -3.70 -10.60 4.31
CA ALA A 117 -4.99 -9.90 4.21
C ALA A 117 -5.51 -9.85 2.77
N CYS A 118 -4.71 -9.34 1.82
CA CYS A 118 -5.11 -9.31 0.41
C CYS A 118 -4.92 -10.65 -0.29
N GLN A 119 -3.93 -11.47 0.10
CA GLN A 119 -3.65 -12.73 -0.61
C GLN A 119 -4.73 -13.80 -0.40
N ASN A 120 -5.47 -13.75 0.71
CA ASN A 120 -6.58 -14.65 1.00
C ASN A 120 -7.93 -14.09 0.54
N LEU A 121 -7.95 -12.87 0.01
CA LEU A 121 -9.17 -12.19 -0.37
C LEU A 121 -9.77 -12.83 -1.64
N ALA A 122 -10.95 -13.44 -1.49
CA ALA A 122 -11.69 -14.04 -2.60
C ALA A 122 -13.18 -13.71 -2.50
N VAL A 123 -13.62 -12.72 -3.26
CA VAL A 123 -15.05 -12.36 -3.36
C VAL A 123 -15.72 -13.16 -4.47
N HIS A 124 -17.02 -13.46 -4.32
CA HIS A 124 -17.77 -14.31 -5.25
C HIS A 124 -17.87 -13.71 -6.66
N ASP A 125 -18.13 -12.40 -6.77
CA ASP A 125 -18.21 -11.66 -8.03
C ASP A 125 -17.09 -10.60 -8.10
N PRO A 126 -15.86 -10.98 -8.47
CA PRO A 126 -14.73 -10.04 -8.51
C PRO A 126 -14.90 -8.93 -9.55
N GLU A 127 -15.64 -9.19 -10.64
CA GLU A 127 -15.87 -8.21 -11.71
C GLU A 127 -16.73 -7.04 -11.22
N LYS A 128 -17.71 -7.30 -10.36
CA LYS A 128 -18.54 -6.26 -9.72
C LYS A 128 -17.72 -5.18 -9.02
N TYR A 129 -16.64 -5.57 -8.35
CA TYR A 129 -15.81 -4.63 -7.60
C TYR A 129 -14.70 -4.02 -8.44
N ARG A 130 -14.43 -4.57 -9.63
CA ARG A 130 -13.32 -4.16 -10.51
C ARG A 130 -11.99 -4.12 -9.76
N TRP A 131 -11.84 -5.00 -8.77
CA TRP A 131 -10.63 -5.08 -7.96
C TRP A 131 -9.55 -5.85 -8.72
N ASP A 132 -8.50 -5.15 -9.14
CA ASP A 132 -7.33 -5.75 -9.78
C ASP A 132 -6.09 -5.58 -8.86
N PRO A 133 -5.84 -6.54 -7.95
CA PRO A 133 -4.69 -6.47 -7.04
C PRO A 133 -3.35 -6.49 -7.78
N LYS A 134 -3.30 -7.06 -9.01
CA LYS A 134 -2.09 -7.07 -9.83
C LYS A 134 -1.81 -5.67 -10.36
N ALA A 135 -2.81 -4.99 -10.93
CA ALA A 135 -2.66 -3.63 -11.41
C ALA A 135 -2.30 -2.69 -10.26
N THR A 136 -3.00 -2.77 -9.13
CA THR A 136 -2.71 -1.94 -7.95
C THR A 136 -1.30 -2.13 -7.42
N LEU A 137 -0.85 -3.38 -7.22
CA LEU A 137 0.52 -3.66 -6.80
C LEU A 137 1.54 -3.16 -7.84
N GLY A 138 1.22 -3.29 -9.12
CA GLY A 138 2.02 -2.73 -10.20
C GLY A 138 2.20 -1.23 -10.04
N THR A 139 1.13 -0.47 -9.79
CA THR A 139 1.20 0.99 -9.60
C THR A 139 1.99 1.35 -8.34
N VAL A 140 1.83 0.61 -7.23
CA VAL A 140 2.65 0.81 -6.02
C VAL A 140 4.14 0.65 -6.32
N ILE A 141 4.53 -0.43 -7.02
CA ILE A 141 5.93 -0.66 -7.43
C ILE A 141 6.45 0.51 -8.26
N GLU A 142 5.63 1.02 -9.18
CA GLU A 142 6.02 2.15 -10.03
C GLU A 142 6.29 3.43 -9.24
N VAL A 143 5.45 3.75 -8.25
CA VAL A 143 5.69 4.93 -7.38
C VAL A 143 7.05 4.83 -6.67
N TYR A 144 7.39 3.65 -6.12
CA TYR A 144 8.72 3.43 -5.56
C TYR A 144 9.83 3.61 -6.60
N LEU A 145 9.68 3.02 -7.79
CA LEU A 145 10.71 3.06 -8.83
C LEU A 145 10.93 4.48 -9.37
N ASN A 146 9.88 5.28 -9.50
CA ASN A 146 9.97 6.69 -9.91
C ASN A 146 10.95 7.49 -9.02
N LEU A 147 10.97 7.19 -7.72
CA LEU A 147 11.77 7.88 -6.71
C LEU A 147 12.97 7.07 -6.20
N SER A 148 13.17 5.84 -6.70
CA SER A 148 14.19 4.89 -6.21
C SER A 148 15.64 5.39 -6.36
N ALA A 149 15.88 6.29 -7.32
CA ALA A 149 17.17 6.93 -7.52
C ALA A 149 17.50 7.97 -6.44
N GLU A 150 16.48 8.53 -5.78
CA GLU A 150 16.58 9.72 -4.96
C GLU A 150 16.98 9.37 -3.52
N GLY A 151 18.16 9.82 -3.09
CA GLY A 151 18.70 9.45 -1.77
C GLY A 151 17.82 9.84 -0.59
N GLN A 152 17.07 10.94 -0.71
CA GLN A 152 16.12 11.39 0.32
C GLN A 152 14.95 10.41 0.49
N PHE A 153 14.41 9.90 -0.61
CA PHE A 153 13.34 8.90 -0.56
C PHE A 153 13.84 7.54 -0.08
N VAL A 154 15.01 7.09 -0.54
CA VAL A 154 15.65 5.85 -0.01
C VAL A 154 15.84 5.95 1.51
N ARG A 155 16.30 7.10 2.01
CA ARG A 155 16.42 7.35 3.45
C ARG A 155 15.07 7.30 4.16
N ALA A 156 14.04 7.92 3.60
CA ALA A 156 12.70 7.92 4.19
C ALA A 156 12.12 6.49 4.32
N VAL A 157 12.27 5.66 3.28
CA VAL A 157 11.83 4.26 3.32
C VAL A 157 12.62 3.46 4.35
N ALA A 158 13.94 3.65 4.42
CA ALA A 158 14.79 2.98 5.40
C ALA A 158 14.53 3.41 6.86
N ALA A 159 14.09 4.66 7.06
CA ALA A 159 13.84 5.23 8.38
C ALA A 159 12.47 4.82 8.98
N ASP A 160 11.53 4.35 8.16
CA ASP A 160 10.21 3.92 8.61
C ASP A 160 10.25 2.56 9.32
N ARG A 161 10.54 2.60 10.61
CA ARG A 161 10.66 1.41 11.46
C ARG A 161 9.34 0.71 11.73
N GLU A 162 8.20 1.37 11.50
CA GLU A 162 6.88 0.81 11.80
C GLU A 162 6.41 -0.13 10.67
N ASN A 163 6.64 0.26 9.42
CA ASN A 163 6.07 -0.46 8.27
C ASN A 163 7.12 -1.13 7.38
N TYR A 164 8.37 -0.66 7.35
CA TYR A 164 9.38 -1.26 6.50
C TYR A 164 9.80 -2.66 6.99
N ARG A 165 9.66 -3.66 6.11
CA ARG A 165 10.10 -5.05 6.30
C ARG A 165 10.68 -5.57 5.00
N LYS A 166 11.98 -5.92 4.98
CA LYS A 166 12.69 -6.37 3.78
C LYS A 166 11.97 -7.55 3.11
N GLU A 167 11.43 -8.45 3.92
CA GLU A 167 10.73 -9.66 3.50
C GLU A 167 9.51 -9.35 2.62
N LEU A 168 8.81 -8.24 2.88
CA LEU A 168 7.69 -7.79 2.05
C LEU A 168 8.18 -7.39 0.66
N PHE A 169 9.33 -6.70 0.57
CA PHE A 169 9.90 -6.28 -0.71
C PHE A 169 10.43 -7.46 -1.53
N GLU A 170 11.05 -8.45 -0.88
CA GLU A 170 11.46 -9.70 -1.52
C GLU A 170 10.25 -10.50 -2.01
N ARG A 171 9.17 -10.54 -1.20
CA ARG A 171 7.90 -11.15 -1.59
C ARG A 171 7.28 -10.42 -2.79
N THR A 172 7.33 -9.09 -2.82
CA THR A 172 6.88 -8.27 -3.96
C THR A 172 7.60 -8.66 -5.23
N TYR A 173 8.93 -8.83 -5.19
CA TYR A 173 9.69 -9.32 -6.35
C TYR A 173 9.22 -10.70 -6.80
N GLY A 174 9.06 -11.65 -5.87
CA GLY A 174 8.58 -13.00 -6.17
C GLY A 174 7.18 -13.04 -6.78
N ILE A 175 6.25 -12.23 -6.26
CA ILE A 175 4.90 -12.05 -6.83
C ILE A 175 4.99 -11.40 -8.22
N GLY A 176 5.78 -10.33 -8.34
CA GLY A 176 6.02 -9.58 -9.57
C GLY A 176 6.46 -10.48 -10.71
N LYS A 177 7.46 -11.34 -10.46
CA LYS A 177 7.97 -12.30 -11.42
C LYS A 177 6.95 -13.37 -11.80
N ARG A 178 6.30 -14.01 -10.81
CA ARG A 178 5.34 -15.09 -11.05
C ARG A 178 4.07 -14.64 -11.78
N ARG A 179 3.62 -13.41 -11.52
CA ARG A 179 2.36 -12.88 -12.05
C ARG A 179 2.57 -11.91 -13.22
N HIS A 180 3.81 -11.67 -13.63
CA HIS A 180 4.18 -10.72 -14.70
C HIS A 180 3.57 -9.33 -14.46
N ILE A 181 3.81 -8.77 -13.27
CA ILE A 181 3.24 -7.47 -12.85
C ILE A 181 3.96 -6.29 -13.53
N ARG A 182 5.28 -6.42 -13.72
CA ARG A 182 6.16 -5.43 -14.36
C ARG A 182 7.20 -6.16 -15.21
N GLY A 183 7.95 -5.42 -16.04
CA GLY A 183 9.01 -5.99 -16.87
C GLY A 183 10.23 -6.45 -16.05
N ASP A 184 11.02 -7.38 -16.59
CA ASP A 184 12.17 -7.94 -15.89
C ASP A 184 13.18 -6.85 -15.46
N ALA A 185 13.45 -5.87 -16.33
CA ALA A 185 14.32 -4.74 -16.01
C ALA A 185 13.80 -3.87 -14.84
N GLU A 186 12.49 -3.68 -14.74
CA GLU A 186 11.87 -2.94 -13.62
C GLU A 186 11.98 -3.74 -12.32
N LEU A 187 11.80 -5.07 -12.38
CA LEU A 187 11.94 -5.95 -11.22
C LEU A 187 13.41 -6.10 -10.78
N GLU A 188 14.37 -6.01 -11.70
CA GLU A 188 15.79 -5.92 -11.35
C GLU A 188 16.10 -4.57 -10.68
N ALA A 189 15.58 -3.46 -11.21
CA ALA A 189 15.70 -2.15 -10.58
C ALA A 189 15.08 -2.13 -9.17
N TRP A 190 13.98 -2.87 -8.96
CA TRP A 190 13.39 -3.07 -7.63
C TRP A 190 14.37 -3.72 -6.66
N LEU A 191 15.09 -4.78 -7.06
CA LEU A 191 16.09 -5.41 -6.19
C LEU A 191 17.26 -4.49 -5.86
N VAL A 192 17.71 -3.69 -6.84
CA VAL A 192 18.73 -2.66 -6.60
C VAL A 192 18.23 -1.62 -5.60
N PHE A 193 16.98 -1.18 -5.73
CA PHE A 193 16.35 -0.27 -4.78
C PHE A 193 16.30 -0.86 -3.36
N VAL A 194 15.85 -2.11 -3.20
CA VAL A 194 15.82 -2.80 -1.91
C VAL A 194 17.21 -2.87 -1.27
N SER A 195 18.24 -3.18 -2.06
CA SER A 195 19.62 -3.22 -1.58
C SER A 195 20.09 -1.87 -1.04
N ARG A 196 19.76 -0.77 -1.74
CA ARG A 196 20.08 0.60 -1.30
C ARG A 196 19.34 0.99 -0.02
N VAL A 197 18.08 0.58 0.14
CA VAL A 197 17.31 0.81 1.36
C VAL A 197 17.95 0.08 2.54
N GLU A 198 18.35 -1.18 2.35
CA GLU A 198 19.01 -1.97 3.38
C GLU A 198 20.36 -1.39 3.81
N GLU A 199 21.20 -1.00 2.84
CA GLU A 199 22.45 -0.28 3.12
C GLU A 199 22.19 1.00 3.92
N LYS A 200 21.16 1.77 3.53
CA LYS A 200 20.79 3.00 4.22
C LYS A 200 20.27 2.74 5.62
N ARG A 201 19.51 1.67 5.84
CA ARG A 201 18.98 1.28 7.14
C ARG A 201 20.11 0.99 8.14
N VAL A 202 21.11 0.22 7.73
CA VAL A 202 22.30 -0.07 8.55
C VAL A 202 23.03 1.22 8.94
N VAL A 203 23.20 2.15 8.00
CA VAL A 203 23.82 3.46 8.30
C VAL A 203 23.00 4.23 9.34
N LEU A 204 21.66 4.29 9.19
CA LEU A 204 20.79 4.98 10.14
C LEU A 204 20.78 4.33 11.53
N GLU A 205 20.94 3.01 11.62
CA GLU A 205 21.06 2.29 12.88
C GLU A 205 22.38 2.62 13.60
N LEU A 206 23.49 2.64 12.88
CA LEU A 206 24.80 3.04 13.41
C LEU A 206 24.84 4.51 13.85
N GLU A 207 24.16 5.40 13.14
CA GLU A 207 24.01 6.81 13.54
C GLU A 207 23.15 6.99 14.81
N ALA A 208 22.23 6.05 15.08
CA ALA A 208 21.32 6.10 16.21
C ALA A 208 21.90 5.51 17.50
N GLU A 209 22.98 4.72 17.43
CA GLU A 209 23.71 4.28 18.62
C GLU A 209 24.52 5.45 19.19
N PRO A 210 24.17 5.98 20.39
CA PRO A 210 24.98 7.01 21.00
C PRO A 210 26.37 6.42 21.22
N HIS A 211 27.40 7.08 20.67
CA HIS A 211 28.78 6.77 21.01
C HIS A 211 28.87 6.70 22.52
N GLY A 212 29.04 5.47 23.04
CA GLY A 212 29.08 5.20 24.45
C GLY A 212 30.02 6.20 25.10
N ILE A 213 29.49 6.95 26.06
CA ILE A 213 30.29 7.86 26.87
C ILE A 213 31.38 7.00 27.50
N SER A 214 32.59 7.14 26.94
CA SER A 214 33.84 6.87 27.62
C SER A 214 33.81 7.70 28.91
N GLY A 215 33.81 7.04 30.06
CA GLY A 215 33.91 7.72 31.35
C GLY A 215 33.70 6.77 32.53
N GLY A 216 34.81 6.26 33.06
CA GLY A 216 34.89 5.46 34.28
C GLY A 216 36.14 4.60 34.32
#